data_AF-A0A821PM69-F1
#
_entry.id   AF-A0A821PM69-F1
#
_cell.length_a   1.000
_cell.length_b   1.000
_cell.length_c   1.000
_cell.angle_alpha   90.00
_cell.angle_beta   90.00
_cell.angle_gamma   90.00
#
_symmetry.space_group_name_H-M   'P 1'
#
loop_
_entity.id
_entity.type
_entity.pdbx_description
1 polymer ?
#
loop_
_entity_poly.entity_id
_entity_poly.type
_entity_poly.pdbx_seq_one_letter_code
_entity_poly.pdbx_strand_id
1 'polypeptide(L)'
;MKPSCEQGRLTDIIEKKRICMQSLETGRCTQYEQSFYFNLDMSKCLEFDYSGCGANDNNFLARDACEDTCDILLRGRTEDGKDTRCMTLPWSEWSAYSSVCRRGTQVRFRAYKVKFLAMSFCSEPLEEFRDCEVLSDSAQIYRLSDTRKTMIKSIETAEKKHKCMQPLEPGPCRKFVDRSYFDVTTRKYSKFQYGGCRDNDNNFVTQDECEAMCDEVIQDHKSMVHDPRCLVSM
;
A
#
# COMPACT_ATOMS: atom_id res chain seq x y z
N MET A 1 5.14 -6.41 27.18
CA MET A 1 4.38 -5.14 27.21
C MET A 1 5.27 -4.05 26.61
N LYS A 2 4.98 -3.59 25.39
CA LYS A 2 5.71 -2.44 24.80
C LYS A 2 5.01 -1.13 25.20
N PRO A 3 5.76 -0.04 25.44
CA PRO A 3 5.22 1.18 26.05
C PRO A 3 4.36 1.99 25.06
N SER A 4 3.33 2.61 25.61
CA SER A 4 2.27 3.40 24.95
C SER A 4 2.71 4.63 24.13
N CYS A 5 4.01 4.88 23.96
CA CYS A 5 4.53 6.11 23.33
C CYS A 5 4.76 5.95 21.81
N GLU A 6 5.13 4.76 21.32
CA GLU A 6 5.33 4.50 19.88
C GLU A 6 4.03 4.51 19.08
N GLN A 7 2.90 4.16 19.73
CA GLN A 7 1.59 4.14 19.10
C GLN A 7 1.11 5.55 18.70
N GLY A 8 1.46 6.59 19.48
CA GLY A 8 1.04 7.97 19.23
C GLY A 8 1.81 8.69 18.11
N ARG A 9 3.08 8.33 17.89
CA ARG A 9 3.90 8.90 16.79
C ARG A 9 3.48 8.33 15.43
N LEU A 10 3.05 7.08 15.37
CA LEU A 10 2.59 6.45 14.12
C LEU A 10 1.21 6.98 13.68
N THR A 11 0.30 7.24 14.62
CA THR A 11 -1.02 7.81 14.32
C THR A 11 -0.91 9.24 13.78
N ASP A 12 -0.03 10.07 14.37
CA ASP A 12 0.22 11.46 13.93
C ASP A 12 0.73 11.51 12.48
N ILE A 13 1.63 10.59 12.10
CA ILE A 13 2.14 10.47 10.73
C ILE A 13 1.03 10.14 9.72
N ILE A 14 0.15 9.19 10.08
CA ILE A 14 -0.95 8.76 9.19
C ILE A 14 -1.96 9.88 9.02
N GLU A 15 -2.27 10.61 10.09
CA GLU A 15 -3.21 11.71 10.08
C GLU A 15 -2.69 12.91 9.28
N LYS A 16 -1.45 13.35 9.50
CA LYS A 16 -0.80 14.40 8.71
C LYS A 16 -0.74 14.05 7.23
N LYS A 17 -0.43 12.79 6.91
CA LYS A 17 -0.48 12.27 5.55
C LYS A 17 -1.87 12.36 4.93
N ARG A 18 -2.92 11.97 5.67
CA ARG A 18 -4.32 12.07 5.22
C ARG A 18 -4.72 13.51 4.96
N ILE A 19 -4.27 14.46 5.78
CA ILE A 19 -4.54 15.89 5.60
C ILE A 19 -3.87 16.39 4.31
N CYS A 20 -2.55 16.25 4.20
CA CYS A 20 -1.76 16.84 3.12
C CYS A 20 -1.97 16.17 1.75
N MET A 21 -2.59 14.99 1.68
CA MET A 21 -2.91 14.31 0.42
C MET A 21 -4.29 14.68 -0.16
N GLN A 22 -5.11 15.44 0.56
CA GLN A 22 -6.41 15.88 0.04
C GLN A 22 -6.23 16.93 -1.06
N SER A 23 -7.16 16.95 -2.01
CA SER A 23 -7.17 17.95 -3.08
C SER A 23 -7.62 19.29 -2.56
N LEU A 24 -7.23 20.39 -3.23
CA LEU A 24 -7.70 21.73 -2.88
C LEU A 24 -9.23 21.80 -2.94
N GLU A 25 -9.87 22.42 -1.93
CA GLU A 25 -11.30 22.67 -1.91
C GLU A 25 -11.61 24.12 -1.50
N THR A 26 -11.99 24.93 -2.49
CA THR A 26 -12.38 26.33 -2.29
C THR A 26 -13.67 26.47 -1.50
N GLY A 27 -14.60 25.51 -1.63
CA GLY A 27 -15.94 25.58 -1.06
C GLY A 27 -16.95 26.31 -1.94
N ARG A 28 -18.12 26.62 -1.38
CA ARG A 28 -19.29 27.17 -2.09
C ARG A 28 -19.83 28.48 -1.50
N CYS A 29 -19.14 29.06 -0.52
CA CYS A 29 -19.56 30.30 0.12
C CYS A 29 -19.05 31.53 -0.64
N THR A 30 -19.29 32.73 -0.11
CA THR A 30 -18.96 34.01 -0.77
C THR A 30 -18.12 34.93 0.10
N GLN A 31 -17.46 34.38 1.13
CA GLN A 31 -16.61 35.11 2.07
C GLN A 31 -15.16 34.71 1.81
N TYR A 32 -14.57 35.35 0.80
CA TYR A 32 -13.23 34.99 0.36
C TYR A 32 -12.17 35.44 1.35
N GLU A 33 -11.38 34.48 1.82
CA GLU A 33 -10.23 34.69 2.69
C GLU A 33 -9.01 33.99 2.10
N GLN A 34 -7.83 34.59 2.29
CA GLN A 34 -6.59 33.96 1.84
C GLN A 34 -6.27 32.79 2.76
N SER A 35 -6.01 31.62 2.18
CA SER A 35 -5.60 30.41 2.91
C SER A 35 -4.52 29.67 2.12
N PHE A 36 -3.95 28.65 2.75
CA PHE A 36 -2.86 27.85 2.19
C PHE A 36 -3.30 26.39 2.08
N TYR A 37 -2.85 25.71 1.03
CA TYR A 37 -3.03 24.27 0.89
C TYR A 37 -1.71 23.64 0.42
N PHE A 38 -1.51 22.37 0.77
CA PHE A 38 -0.39 21.60 0.27
C PHE A 38 -0.69 21.05 -1.12
N ASN A 39 0.08 21.49 -2.12
CA ASN A 39 0.03 20.96 -3.47
C ASN A 39 1.02 19.79 -3.58
N LEU A 40 0.51 18.57 -3.78
CA LEU A 40 1.32 17.35 -3.90
C LEU A 40 2.27 17.39 -5.11
N ASP A 41 1.77 17.83 -6.26
CA ASP A 41 2.51 17.82 -7.53
C ASP A 41 3.74 18.74 -7.47
N MET A 42 3.58 19.90 -6.84
CA MET A 42 4.65 20.87 -6.63
C MET A 42 5.42 20.63 -5.33
N SER A 43 4.90 19.77 -4.45
CA SER A 43 5.37 19.55 -3.08
C SER A 43 5.60 20.87 -2.34
N LYS A 44 4.61 21.77 -2.37
CA LYS A 44 4.69 23.12 -1.80
C LYS A 44 3.35 23.56 -1.21
N CYS A 45 3.42 24.34 -0.14
CA CYS A 45 2.28 25.09 0.36
C CYS A 45 2.02 26.32 -0.54
N LEU A 46 0.86 26.34 -1.19
CA LEU A 46 0.44 27.38 -2.11
C LEU A 46 -0.77 28.13 -1.53
N GLU A 47 -0.86 29.41 -1.87
CA GLU A 47 -2.00 30.26 -1.49
C GLU A 47 -3.21 29.99 -2.39
N PHE A 48 -4.41 30.12 -1.85
CA PHE A 48 -5.66 30.09 -2.58
C PHE A 48 -6.73 30.94 -1.90
N ASP A 49 -7.76 31.34 -2.66
CA ASP A 49 -8.92 32.04 -2.15
C ASP A 49 -9.94 31.02 -1.61
N TYR A 50 -10.02 30.90 -0.28
CA TYR A 50 -11.00 30.06 0.39
C TYR A 50 -12.34 30.78 0.48
N SER A 51 -13.43 30.13 0.09
CA SER A 51 -14.76 30.76 0.02
C SER A 51 -15.46 31.03 1.37
N GLY A 52 -14.85 30.60 2.48
CA GLY A 52 -15.36 30.78 3.84
C GLY A 52 -16.15 29.60 4.42
N CYS A 53 -16.46 28.56 3.63
CA CYS A 53 -17.04 27.32 4.14
C CYS A 53 -16.66 26.10 3.30
N GLY A 54 -16.80 24.90 3.87
CA GLY A 54 -16.62 23.64 3.14
C GLY A 54 -15.17 23.36 2.74
N ALA A 55 -14.21 23.91 3.49
CA ALA A 55 -12.84 23.45 3.41
C ALA A 55 -12.75 22.00 3.85
N ASN A 56 -11.83 21.28 3.23
CA ASN A 56 -11.32 20.04 3.79
C ASN A 56 -10.07 20.31 4.65
N ASP A 57 -9.46 19.27 5.20
CA ASP A 57 -8.38 19.47 6.18
C ASP A 57 -7.09 20.06 5.55
N ASN A 58 -6.92 19.97 4.23
CA ASN A 58 -5.83 20.60 3.49
C ASN A 58 -6.09 22.10 3.29
N ASN A 59 -6.41 22.80 4.37
CA ASN A 59 -6.66 24.23 4.42
C ASN A 59 -6.04 24.78 5.70
N PHE A 60 -5.05 25.65 5.54
CA PHE A 60 -4.28 26.24 6.61
C PHE A 60 -4.37 27.76 6.56
N LEU A 61 -4.53 28.40 7.70
CA LEU A 61 -4.57 29.86 7.80
C LEU A 61 -3.20 30.52 7.57
N ALA A 62 -2.11 29.76 7.77
CA ALA A 62 -0.74 30.26 7.65
C ALA A 62 0.13 29.28 6.84
N ARG A 63 1.08 29.83 6.07
CA ARG A 63 2.04 29.07 5.25
C ARG A 63 2.85 28.10 6.11
N ASP A 64 3.36 28.60 7.22
CA ASP A 64 4.19 27.93 8.20
C ASP A 64 3.44 26.78 8.88
N ALA A 65 2.15 26.95 9.21
CA ALA A 65 1.33 25.85 9.72
C ALA A 65 1.12 24.73 8.66
N CYS A 66 0.95 25.08 7.39
CA CYS A 66 0.91 24.13 6.29
C CYS A 66 2.25 23.40 6.14
N GLU A 67 3.36 24.15 6.15
CA GLU A 67 4.70 23.62 5.99
C GLU A 67 5.08 22.69 7.14
N ASP A 68 4.73 23.02 8.38
CA ASP A 68 4.98 22.18 9.57
C ASP A 68 4.10 20.93 9.59
N THR A 69 2.83 21.03 9.18
CA THR A 69 1.92 19.88 9.13
C THR A 69 2.32 18.91 8.03
N CYS A 70 2.71 19.44 6.87
CA CYS A 70 3.10 18.67 5.70
C CYS A 70 4.62 18.49 5.59
N ASP A 71 5.37 18.81 6.66
CA ASP A 71 6.82 18.70 6.72
C ASP A 71 7.31 17.27 6.46
N ILE A 72 6.50 16.29 6.84
CA ILE A 72 6.73 14.87 6.62
C ILE A 72 6.79 14.52 5.13
N LEU A 73 6.11 15.31 4.29
CA LEU A 73 6.17 15.25 2.84
C LEU A 73 7.21 16.23 2.26
N LEU A 74 7.51 17.34 2.95
CA LEU A 74 8.46 18.38 2.49
C LEU A 74 9.94 18.09 2.82
N ARG A 75 10.24 17.44 3.95
CA ARG A 75 11.57 17.40 4.57
C ARG A 75 11.98 16.09 5.22
N GLY A 76 11.09 15.10 5.34
CA GLY A 76 11.38 13.94 6.18
C GLY A 76 12.73 13.32 5.82
N ARG A 77 13.71 13.42 6.71
CA ARG A 77 14.84 12.50 6.76
C ARG A 77 14.62 11.64 8.00
N THR A 78 14.90 10.35 7.91
CA THR A 78 14.91 9.47 9.09
C THR A 78 16.01 9.91 10.07
N GLU A 79 16.00 9.37 11.29
CA GLU A 79 17.07 9.61 12.28
C GLU A 79 18.46 9.24 11.72
N ASP A 80 18.52 8.32 10.75
CA ASP A 80 19.72 7.93 9.99
C ASP A 80 20.03 8.85 8.78
N GLY A 81 19.31 9.96 8.63
CA GLY A 81 19.50 10.94 7.55
C GLY A 81 18.95 10.53 6.18
N LYS A 82 18.19 9.43 6.06
CA LYS A 82 17.60 8.99 4.78
C LYS A 82 16.33 9.74 4.44
N ASP A 83 16.26 10.29 3.24
CA ASP A 83 15.06 10.93 2.70
C ASP A 83 13.83 9.99 2.78
N THR A 84 12.76 10.45 3.42
CA THR A 84 11.52 9.71 3.66
C THR A 84 10.80 9.37 2.36
N ARG A 85 11.04 10.15 1.29
CA ARG A 85 10.56 9.85 -0.07
C ARG A 85 11.26 8.62 -0.64
N CYS A 86 12.52 8.42 -0.27
CA CYS A 86 13.35 7.29 -0.71
C CYS A 86 13.34 6.12 0.27
N MET A 87 12.51 6.15 1.31
CA MET A 87 12.38 5.02 2.21
C MET A 87 11.90 3.79 1.46
N THR A 88 12.62 2.68 1.61
CA THR A 88 12.22 1.38 1.09
C THR A 88 11.55 0.55 2.18
N LEU A 89 10.76 -0.43 1.77
CA LEU A 89 10.42 -1.58 2.60
C LEU A 89 11.68 -2.41 2.91
N PRO A 90 11.63 -3.29 3.92
CA PRO A 90 12.63 -4.33 4.07
C PRO A 90 12.75 -5.17 2.79
N TRP A 91 13.91 -5.77 2.59
CA TRP A 91 14.08 -6.77 1.55
C TRP A 91 13.13 -7.96 1.78
N SER A 92 12.59 -8.50 0.70
CA SER A 92 11.97 -9.82 0.73
C SER A 92 12.99 -10.87 1.16
N GLU A 93 12.49 -12.03 1.59
CA GLU A 93 13.31 -13.24 1.61
C GLU A 93 13.91 -13.50 0.22
N TRP A 94 15.05 -14.19 0.20
CA TRP A 94 15.64 -14.63 -1.04
C TRP A 94 14.70 -15.59 -1.76
N SER A 95 14.64 -15.47 -3.09
CA SER A 95 13.95 -16.46 -3.91
C SER A 95 14.45 -17.87 -3.60
N ALA A 96 13.55 -18.86 -3.77
CA ALA A 96 13.97 -20.25 -3.85
C ALA A 96 15.11 -20.38 -4.87
N TYR A 97 15.99 -21.37 -4.67
CA TYR A 97 17.05 -21.68 -5.62
C TYR A 97 16.46 -21.71 -7.04
N SER A 98 17.07 -20.97 -7.95
CA SER A 98 16.92 -21.25 -9.38
C SER A 98 17.21 -22.73 -9.53
N SER A 99 16.19 -23.56 -9.76
CA SER A 99 16.30 -25.02 -9.76
C SER A 99 17.03 -25.55 -11.00
N VAL A 100 17.97 -24.77 -11.53
CA VAL A 100 18.86 -25.13 -12.63
C VAL A 100 20.24 -24.57 -12.33
N CYS A 101 21.18 -25.53 -12.18
CA CYS A 101 22.65 -25.42 -12.20
C CYS A 101 23.40 -25.43 -10.87
N ARG A 102 24.53 -26.16 -10.90
CA ARG A 102 25.59 -26.25 -9.88
C ARG A 102 26.18 -24.88 -9.48
N ARG A 103 25.92 -23.81 -10.25
CA ARG A 103 26.06 -22.39 -9.90
C ARG A 103 24.78 -21.67 -10.32
N GLY A 104 24.19 -20.89 -9.42
CA GLY A 104 22.96 -20.13 -9.67
C GLY A 104 22.99 -18.76 -9.00
N THR A 105 21.95 -17.98 -9.21
CA THR A 105 21.80 -16.65 -8.61
C THR A 105 20.44 -16.57 -7.93
N GLN A 106 20.43 -16.23 -6.64
CA GLN A 106 19.21 -15.88 -5.91
C GLN A 106 18.91 -14.40 -6.13
N VAL A 107 17.62 -14.05 -6.13
CA VAL A 107 17.16 -12.66 -6.23
C VAL A 107 16.26 -12.33 -5.07
N ARG A 108 16.32 -11.09 -4.60
CA ARG A 108 15.36 -10.52 -3.65
C ARG A 108 14.98 -9.12 -4.06
N PHE A 109 13.80 -8.68 -3.62
CA PHE A 109 13.22 -7.40 -4.03
C PHE A 109 12.84 -6.57 -2.80
N ARG A 110 12.85 -5.25 -2.97
CA ARG A 110 12.19 -4.31 -2.05
C ARG A 110 11.53 -3.22 -2.89
N ALA A 111 10.60 -2.50 -2.30
CA ALA A 111 9.93 -1.39 -2.97
C ALA A 111 10.08 -0.11 -2.15
N TYR A 112 9.96 1.04 -2.82
CA TYR A 112 9.76 2.30 -2.12
C TYR A 112 8.43 2.30 -1.37
N LYS A 113 8.42 2.84 -0.15
CA LYS A 113 7.20 3.03 0.63
C LYS A 113 6.22 3.97 -0.06
N VAL A 114 6.71 4.89 -0.91
CA VAL A 114 5.90 5.84 -1.70
C VAL A 114 6.38 5.86 -3.14
N LYS A 115 5.87 4.93 -3.96
CA LYS A 115 6.33 4.69 -5.34
C LYS A 115 6.24 5.93 -6.25
N PHE A 116 5.15 6.69 -6.17
CA PHE A 116 4.89 7.85 -7.04
C PHE A 116 5.93 8.97 -6.88
N LEU A 117 6.39 9.24 -5.65
CA LEU A 117 7.37 10.27 -5.37
C LEU A 117 8.82 9.78 -5.56
N ALA A 118 9.07 8.48 -5.40
CA ALA A 118 10.43 7.95 -5.44
C ALA A 118 10.96 7.72 -6.86
N MET A 119 10.10 7.40 -7.83
CA MET A 119 10.49 6.97 -9.18
C MET A 119 11.31 8.01 -9.96
N SER A 120 11.20 9.30 -9.66
CA SER A 120 11.91 10.39 -10.34
C SER A 120 13.10 10.95 -9.57
N PHE A 121 13.24 10.63 -8.28
CA PHE A 121 14.20 11.31 -7.39
C PHE A 121 15.09 10.37 -6.58
N CYS A 122 14.76 9.08 -6.51
CA CYS A 122 15.46 8.10 -5.67
C CYS A 122 16.17 7.03 -6.51
N SER A 123 17.38 6.65 -6.09
CA SER A 123 18.24 5.68 -6.78
C SER A 123 18.64 4.49 -5.90
N GLU A 124 17.91 4.25 -4.80
CA GLU A 124 18.11 3.08 -3.96
C GLU A 124 17.82 1.78 -4.75
N PRO A 125 18.69 0.75 -4.66
CA PRO A 125 18.48 -0.48 -5.40
C PRO A 125 17.23 -1.20 -4.88
N LEU A 126 16.35 -1.60 -5.80
CA LEU A 126 15.10 -2.31 -5.48
C LEU A 126 15.19 -3.82 -5.75
N GLU A 127 16.28 -4.26 -6.35
CA GLU A 127 16.58 -5.65 -6.68
C GLU A 127 18.03 -5.95 -6.28
N GLU A 128 18.26 -7.13 -5.73
CA GLU A 128 19.59 -7.60 -5.35
C GLU A 128 19.77 -9.06 -5.77
N PHE A 129 20.95 -9.34 -6.30
CA PHE A 129 21.37 -10.65 -6.80
C PHE A 129 22.49 -11.22 -5.94
N ARG A 130 22.48 -12.52 -5.69
CA ARG A 130 23.55 -13.23 -4.99
C ARG A 130 23.84 -14.56 -5.68
N ASP A 131 25.10 -14.79 -6.00
CA ASP A 131 25.56 -16.09 -6.50
C ASP A 131 25.53 -17.14 -5.39
N CYS A 132 25.10 -18.36 -5.73
CA CYS A 132 25.08 -19.51 -4.84
C CYS A 132 25.73 -20.73 -5.49
N GLU A 133 26.46 -21.49 -4.68
CA GLU A 133 27.11 -22.76 -5.04
C GLU A 133 26.71 -23.76 -3.95
N VAL A 134 25.98 -24.83 -4.30
CA VAL A 134 25.52 -25.83 -3.31
C VAL A 134 26.47 -27.02 -3.31
N LEU A 135 26.98 -27.35 -2.12
CA LEU A 135 27.69 -28.59 -1.81
C LEU A 135 26.65 -29.70 -1.57
N SER A 136 26.56 -30.66 -2.51
CA SER A 136 25.95 -32.00 -2.42
C SER A 136 24.61 -32.30 -3.12
N ASP A 137 24.54 -33.52 -3.67
CA ASP A 137 23.60 -34.06 -4.65
C ASP A 137 22.27 -34.61 -4.08
N SER A 138 21.66 -33.95 -3.09
CA SER A 138 20.43 -34.48 -2.44
C SER A 138 19.16 -33.64 -2.61
N ALA A 139 19.08 -32.72 -3.58
CA ALA A 139 17.86 -32.00 -3.89
C ALA A 139 16.98 -32.79 -4.90
N GLN A 140 15.78 -33.17 -4.47
CA GLN A 140 14.79 -33.94 -5.23
C GLN A 140 14.48 -33.32 -6.60
N ILE A 141 14.57 -34.12 -7.67
CA ILE A 141 14.29 -33.72 -9.05
C ILE A 141 12.77 -33.55 -9.25
N TYR A 142 12.26 -32.32 -9.19
CA TYR A 142 10.94 -31.95 -9.74
C TYR A 142 11.11 -31.40 -11.18
N ARG A 143 10.20 -31.73 -12.11
CA ARG A 143 10.32 -31.33 -13.53
C ARG A 143 10.16 -29.81 -13.70
N LEU A 144 10.92 -29.22 -14.61
CA LEU A 144 10.89 -27.78 -14.99
C LEU A 144 9.50 -27.23 -15.35
N SER A 145 8.61 -28.06 -15.90
CA SER A 145 7.23 -27.68 -16.19
C SER A 145 6.42 -27.41 -14.92
N ASP A 146 6.72 -28.13 -13.85
CA ASP A 146 5.95 -28.13 -12.62
C ASP A 146 6.40 -26.98 -11.71
N THR A 147 7.67 -26.60 -11.77
CA THR A 147 8.19 -25.39 -11.10
C THR A 147 7.67 -24.11 -11.75
N ARG A 148 7.66 -24.02 -13.10
CA ARG A 148 7.07 -22.87 -13.81
C ARG A 148 5.58 -22.69 -13.51
N LYS A 149 4.82 -23.80 -13.51
CA LYS A 149 3.39 -23.77 -13.16
C LYS A 149 3.17 -23.32 -11.71
N THR A 150 3.98 -23.83 -10.79
CA THR A 150 3.91 -23.42 -9.37
C THR A 150 4.25 -21.94 -9.18
N MET A 151 5.25 -21.43 -9.91
CA MET A 151 5.65 -20.02 -9.84
C MET A 151 4.56 -19.09 -10.41
N ILE A 152 4.00 -19.41 -11.58
CA ILE A 152 2.89 -18.65 -12.16
C ILE A 152 1.70 -18.63 -11.20
N LYS A 153 1.33 -19.79 -10.65
CA LYS A 153 0.26 -19.89 -9.65
C LYS A 153 0.54 -19.00 -8.43
N SER A 154 1.77 -18.95 -7.93
CA SER A 154 2.11 -18.11 -6.77
C SER A 154 2.00 -16.60 -7.06
N ILE A 155 2.32 -16.17 -8.28
CA ILE A 155 2.16 -14.78 -8.71
C ILE A 155 0.68 -14.44 -8.84
N GLU A 156 -0.09 -15.31 -9.51
CA GLU A 156 -1.55 -15.15 -9.65
C GLU A 156 -2.24 -15.06 -8.27
N THR A 157 -1.86 -15.92 -7.31
CA THR A 157 -2.41 -15.88 -5.95
C THR A 157 -2.01 -14.59 -5.21
N ALA A 158 -0.78 -14.10 -5.38
CA ALA A 158 -0.32 -12.86 -4.76
C ALA A 158 -1.08 -11.64 -5.32
N GLU A 159 -1.33 -11.60 -6.62
CA GLU A 159 -2.14 -10.56 -7.26
C GLU A 159 -3.59 -10.58 -6.77
N LYS A 160 -4.24 -11.77 -6.75
CA LYS A 160 -5.59 -11.93 -6.19
C LYS A 160 -5.66 -11.42 -4.74
N LYS A 161 -4.68 -11.82 -3.91
CA LYS A 161 -4.56 -11.38 -2.52
C LYS A 161 -4.43 -9.87 -2.39
N HIS A 162 -3.59 -9.24 -3.22
CA HIS A 162 -3.43 -7.79 -3.24
C HIS A 162 -4.75 -7.08 -3.58
N LYS A 163 -5.48 -7.54 -4.60
CA LYS A 163 -6.76 -6.94 -5.00
C LYS A 163 -7.80 -7.02 -3.89
N CYS A 164 -8.02 -8.22 -3.34
CA CYS A 164 -9.07 -8.46 -2.35
C CYS A 164 -8.79 -7.82 -0.99
N MET A 165 -7.54 -7.49 -0.68
CA MET A 165 -7.15 -6.89 0.61
C MET A 165 -7.18 -5.35 0.64
N GLN A 166 -7.46 -4.70 -0.48
CA GLN A 166 -7.57 -3.24 -0.54
C GLN A 166 -8.84 -2.75 0.19
N PRO A 167 -8.82 -1.54 0.78
CA PRO A 167 -9.97 -0.98 1.48
C PRO A 167 -11.13 -0.69 0.53
N LEU A 168 -12.35 -0.58 1.07
CA LEU A 168 -13.49 -0.09 0.31
C LEU A 168 -13.25 1.35 -0.17
N GLU A 169 -13.39 1.60 -1.48
CA GLU A 169 -13.16 2.93 -2.07
C GLU A 169 -14.28 3.33 -3.04
N PRO A 170 -15.29 4.10 -2.56
CA PRO A 170 -16.38 4.59 -3.40
C PRO A 170 -15.94 5.59 -4.48
N GLY A 171 -14.79 6.25 -4.31
CA GLY A 171 -14.30 7.30 -5.21
C GLY A 171 -15.10 8.62 -5.09
N PRO A 172 -14.57 9.72 -5.65
CA PRO A 172 -15.16 11.06 -5.48
C PRO A 172 -16.25 11.41 -6.50
N CYS A 173 -16.41 10.61 -7.56
CA CYS A 173 -17.42 10.86 -8.61
C CYS A 173 -18.84 10.55 -8.12
N ARG A 174 -19.87 11.03 -8.83
CA ARG A 174 -21.29 10.94 -8.41
C ARG A 174 -22.18 10.16 -9.37
N LYS A 175 -21.59 9.29 -10.20
CA LYS A 175 -22.32 8.38 -11.07
C LYS A 175 -22.43 7.02 -10.38
N PHE A 176 -23.32 6.95 -9.39
CA PHE A 176 -23.44 5.79 -8.52
C PHE A 176 -23.88 4.56 -9.30
N VAL A 177 -23.05 3.51 -9.23
CA VAL A 177 -23.32 2.18 -9.76
C VAL A 177 -23.05 1.17 -8.66
N ASP A 178 -23.93 0.19 -8.50
CA ASP A 178 -23.73 -0.88 -7.54
C ASP A 178 -22.54 -1.75 -7.95
N ARG A 179 -21.63 -1.97 -7.01
CA ARG A 179 -20.43 -2.80 -7.14
C ARG A 179 -20.30 -3.70 -5.92
N SER A 180 -19.51 -4.75 -6.06
CA SER A 180 -19.22 -5.69 -4.97
C SER A 180 -17.77 -5.54 -4.55
N TYR A 181 -17.47 -5.76 -3.27
CA TYR A 181 -16.12 -5.77 -2.72
C TYR A 181 -16.02 -6.85 -1.64
N PHE A 182 -14.79 -7.24 -1.31
CA PHE A 182 -14.50 -8.13 -0.20
C PHE A 182 -14.08 -7.33 1.03
N ASP A 183 -14.85 -7.45 2.12
CA ASP A 183 -14.47 -6.89 3.41
C ASP A 183 -13.61 -7.91 4.17
N VAL A 184 -12.31 -7.63 4.25
CA VAL A 184 -11.33 -8.46 4.97
C VAL A 184 -11.60 -8.57 6.47
N THR A 185 -12.24 -7.56 7.07
CA THR A 185 -12.50 -7.48 8.52
C THR A 185 -13.61 -8.43 8.90
N THR A 186 -14.70 -8.41 8.14
CA THR A 186 -15.86 -9.29 8.37
C THR A 186 -15.77 -10.60 7.60
N ARG A 187 -14.81 -10.71 6.67
CA ARG A 187 -14.64 -11.81 5.70
C ARG A 187 -15.92 -12.07 4.90
N LYS A 188 -16.57 -11.00 4.45
CA LYS A 188 -17.83 -11.07 3.70
C LYS A 188 -17.73 -10.30 2.39
N TYR A 189 -18.46 -10.83 1.41
CA TYR A 189 -18.77 -10.15 0.17
C TYR A 189 -19.91 -9.17 0.42
N SER A 190 -19.69 -7.90 0.08
CA SER A 190 -20.67 -6.83 0.33
C SER A 190 -20.80 -5.93 -0.89
N LYS A 191 -21.97 -5.31 -1.04
CA LYS A 191 -22.23 -4.32 -2.10
C LYS A 191 -21.94 -2.91 -1.60
N PHE A 192 -21.51 -2.03 -2.51
CA PHE A 192 -21.32 -0.62 -2.28
C PHE A 192 -21.70 0.21 -3.51
N GLN A 193 -21.97 1.50 -3.32
CA GLN A 193 -22.18 2.43 -4.42
C GLN A 193 -20.84 3.02 -4.86
N TYR A 194 -20.39 2.64 -6.06
CA TYR A 194 -19.20 3.21 -6.68
C TYR A 194 -19.56 4.48 -7.45
N GLY A 195 -18.84 5.57 -7.17
CA GLY A 195 -19.04 6.88 -7.78
C GLY A 195 -18.67 6.98 -9.26
N GLY A 196 -17.95 5.99 -9.80
CA GLY A 196 -17.61 5.88 -11.22
C GLY A 196 -16.23 6.39 -11.63
N CYS A 197 -15.36 6.74 -10.68
CA CYS A 197 -13.96 7.06 -10.95
C CYS A 197 -13.07 6.84 -9.72
N ARG A 198 -11.74 6.71 -9.95
CA ARG A 198 -10.71 6.52 -8.91
C ARG A 198 -11.05 5.35 -7.98
N ASP A 199 -11.36 4.20 -8.59
CA ASP A 199 -11.46 2.95 -7.87
C ASP A 199 -10.09 2.40 -7.53
N ASN A 200 -10.13 1.41 -6.64
CA ASN A 200 -9.05 0.47 -6.44
C ASN A 200 -9.49 -0.93 -6.92
N ASP A 201 -8.60 -1.91 -6.84
CA ASP A 201 -8.85 -3.23 -7.42
C ASP A 201 -9.89 -4.06 -6.66
N ASN A 202 -10.30 -3.67 -5.45
CA ASN A 202 -11.39 -4.30 -4.69
C ASN A 202 -12.76 -3.76 -5.10
N ASN A 203 -13.03 -3.79 -6.40
CA ASN A 203 -14.23 -3.24 -7.02
C ASN A 203 -14.70 -4.15 -8.17
N PHE A 204 -15.68 -5.01 -7.89
CA PHE A 204 -16.19 -6.03 -8.81
C PHE A 204 -17.57 -5.65 -9.34
N VAL A 205 -17.86 -5.99 -10.59
CA VAL A 205 -19.16 -5.66 -11.20
C VAL A 205 -20.25 -6.48 -10.53
N THR A 206 -19.98 -7.76 -10.26
CA THR A 206 -20.93 -8.70 -9.66
C THR A 206 -20.37 -9.33 -8.39
N GLN A 207 -21.28 -9.89 -7.58
CA GLN A 207 -20.89 -10.63 -6.38
C GLN A 207 -20.12 -11.90 -6.74
N ASP A 208 -20.56 -12.62 -7.78
CA ASP A 208 -19.92 -13.85 -8.26
C ASP A 208 -18.47 -13.60 -8.72
N GLU A 209 -18.19 -12.46 -9.37
CA GLU A 209 -16.83 -12.05 -9.72
C GLU A 209 -15.95 -11.80 -8.49
N CYS A 210 -16.52 -11.16 -7.47
CA CYS A 210 -15.84 -10.90 -6.21
C CYS A 210 -15.50 -12.21 -5.49
N GLU A 211 -16.46 -13.13 -5.42
CA GLU A 211 -16.30 -14.46 -4.84
C GLU A 211 -15.22 -15.27 -5.59
N ALA A 212 -15.32 -15.36 -6.92
CA ALA A 212 -14.35 -16.08 -7.74
C ALA A 212 -12.92 -15.51 -7.63
N MET A 213 -12.79 -14.20 -7.44
CA MET A 213 -11.49 -13.55 -7.27
C MET A 213 -10.91 -13.76 -5.87
N CYS A 214 -11.76 -13.70 -4.84
CA CYS A 214 -11.31 -13.55 -3.45
C CYS A 214 -11.49 -14.80 -2.58
N ASP A 215 -12.20 -15.82 -3.03
CA ASP A 215 -12.40 -17.07 -2.27
C ASP A 215 -11.08 -17.76 -1.90
N GLU A 216 -10.09 -17.77 -2.81
CA GLU A 216 -8.78 -18.37 -2.55
C GLU A 216 -7.99 -17.59 -1.48
N VAL A 217 -8.25 -16.29 -1.32
CA VAL A 217 -7.62 -15.42 -0.32
C VAL A 217 -8.08 -15.80 1.10
N ILE A 218 -9.22 -16.47 1.24
CA ILE A 218 -9.82 -16.93 2.51
C ILE A 218 -9.11 -18.19 3.06
N GLN A 219 -8.58 -19.07 2.20
CA GLN A 219 -8.11 -20.40 2.62
C GLN A 219 -6.76 -20.38 3.36
N ASP A 220 -5.94 -19.35 3.13
CA ASP A 220 -4.61 -19.20 3.73
C ASP A 220 -4.65 -18.86 5.24
N HIS A 221 -5.82 -18.46 5.75
CA HIS A 221 -6.02 -18.15 7.17
C HIS A 221 -6.69 -19.26 7.99
N LYS A 222 -7.13 -20.36 7.34
CA LYS A 222 -7.68 -21.55 8.02
C LYS A 222 -6.58 -22.57 8.35
N SER A 223 -5.51 -22.62 7.57
CA SER A 223 -4.37 -23.52 7.75
C SER A 223 -3.45 -23.17 8.93
N MET A 224 -3.46 -21.92 9.40
CA MET A 224 -2.72 -21.51 10.62
C MET A 224 -3.42 -21.92 11.94
N VAL A 225 -4.69 -22.31 11.91
CA VAL A 225 -5.47 -22.69 13.11
C VAL A 225 -5.57 -24.21 13.29
N HIS A 226 -5.08 -25.00 12.33
CA HIS A 226 -5.10 -26.47 12.38
C HIS A 226 -3.72 -27.12 12.25
N ASP A 227 -2.61 -26.38 12.42
CA ASP A 227 -1.31 -27.03 12.68
C ASP A 227 -1.29 -27.53 14.13
N PRO A 228 -1.28 -28.86 14.40
CA PRO A 228 -1.23 -29.41 15.75
C PRO A 228 0.08 -29.08 16.50
N ARG A 229 1.04 -28.38 15.87
CA ARG A 229 2.28 -27.90 16.49
C ARG A 229 2.19 -26.48 17.06
N CYS A 230 1.09 -25.77 16.84
CA CYS A 230 0.84 -24.45 17.42
C CYS A 230 -0.28 -24.51 18.47
N LEU A 231 0.02 -25.11 19.63
CA LEU A 231 -0.81 -24.94 20.82
C LEU A 231 -0.53 -23.54 21.40
N VAL A 232 -1.52 -22.65 21.29
CA VAL A 232 -1.57 -21.46 22.14
C VAL A 232 -1.89 -21.94 23.55
N SER A 233 -0.91 -21.93 24.45
CA SER A 233 -1.17 -22.05 25.88
C SER A 233 -2.05 -20.88 26.31
N MET A 234 -3.27 -21.19 26.75
CA MET A 234 -4.10 -20.29 27.57
C MET A 234 -3.50 -20.17 28.97
#